data_AF-A0A0K8QQX6-F1
#
_entry.id   AF-A0A0K8QQX6-F1
#
_cell.length_a   1.000
_cell.length_b   1.000
_cell.length_c   1.000
_cell.angle_alpha   90.00
_cell.angle_beta   90.00
_cell.angle_gamma   90.00
#
_symmetry.space_group_name_H-M   'P 1'
#
loop_
_entity.id
_entity.type
_entity.pdbx_description
1 polymer ?
#
loop_
_entity_poly.entity_id
_entity_poly.type
_entity_poly.pdbx_seq_one_letter_code
_entity_poly.pdbx_strand_id
1 'polypeptide(L)'
;MRTGIVFALLASAASFVRAETVVYYHTDALGSPVAVTDANRNVIERTRYAPYGDTLNRPLHEGPGYTGHVTDATTGLIYMQQRYYDPTLGLFLSVDPVAVDGKIGTNFNRYWYANENPYRFTDPDGRRIVVNGTDDFKKKAQADIKKIAEGRGGKVLVEKLEATKNIILITQDSNHDGNSTQASEGPSLNGGLGKGSTVSYDPESKVGGKDANGSRVRPAYVGLAHELGHARAIDIGRQSYDMGSGKPGTTPPSEIHSMANENMVRQEQNLPVRPSYYDDGH
;
A
#
# COMPACT_ATOMS: atom_id res chain seq x y z
N MET A 1 47.97 -37.55 -56.93
CA MET A 1 48.07 -36.53 -55.86
C MET A 1 46.77 -35.73 -55.86
N ARG A 2 45.94 -35.85 -54.82
CA ARG A 2 44.69 -35.07 -54.67
C ARG A 2 44.90 -34.08 -53.53
N THR A 3 45.01 -32.81 -53.86
CA THR A 3 45.01 -31.67 -52.92
C THR A 3 43.56 -31.31 -52.60
N GLY A 4 43.16 -31.46 -51.34
CA GLY A 4 41.85 -31.03 -50.85
C GLY A 4 41.93 -29.58 -50.36
N ILE A 5 41.00 -28.74 -50.81
CA ILE A 5 40.80 -27.37 -50.31
C ILE A 5 39.75 -27.43 -49.21
N VAL A 6 40.09 -26.95 -48.01
CA VAL A 6 39.17 -26.78 -46.88
C VAL A 6 38.56 -25.39 -46.96
N PHE A 7 37.24 -25.29 -47.10
CA PHE A 7 36.50 -24.04 -46.92
C PHE A 7 36.15 -23.88 -45.44
N ALA A 8 36.73 -22.88 -44.78
CA ALA A 8 36.31 -22.47 -43.45
C ALA A 8 35.08 -21.55 -43.56
N LEU A 9 33.95 -21.99 -43.02
CA LEU A 9 32.73 -21.19 -42.90
C LEU A 9 32.90 -20.25 -41.69
N LEU A 10 33.07 -18.95 -41.94
CA LEU A 10 33.02 -17.92 -40.91
C LEU A 10 31.55 -17.65 -40.55
N ALA A 11 31.11 -18.16 -39.40
CA ALA A 11 29.85 -17.77 -38.80
C ALA A 11 30.00 -16.37 -38.16
N SER A 12 29.39 -15.34 -38.76
CA SER A 12 29.31 -14.02 -38.12
C SER A 12 28.27 -14.06 -37.00
N ALA A 13 28.70 -13.92 -35.75
CA ALA A 13 27.79 -13.64 -34.65
C ALA A 13 27.24 -12.22 -34.81
N ALA A 14 25.94 -12.08 -35.06
CA ALA A 14 25.27 -10.79 -35.05
C ALA A 14 25.07 -10.34 -33.60
N SER A 15 25.75 -9.26 -33.20
CA SER A 15 25.53 -8.62 -31.90
C SER A 15 24.17 -7.91 -31.91
N PHE A 16 23.23 -8.37 -31.08
CA PHE A 16 21.99 -7.64 -30.82
C PHE A 16 22.31 -6.43 -29.94
N VAL A 17 22.30 -5.23 -30.53
CA VAL A 17 22.36 -3.99 -29.77
C VAL A 17 20.96 -3.73 -29.20
N ARG A 18 20.82 -3.78 -27.88
CA ARG A 18 19.59 -3.39 -27.20
C ARG A 18 19.54 -1.86 -27.16
N ALA A 19 18.68 -1.25 -27.97
CA ALA A 19 18.42 0.18 -27.85
C ALA A 19 17.60 0.40 -26.57
N GLU A 20 18.18 1.13 -25.62
CA GLU A 20 17.50 1.55 -24.39
C GLU A 20 17.00 2.98 -24.58
N THR A 21 15.69 3.18 -24.40
CA THR A 21 15.08 4.51 -24.44
C THR A 21 14.74 4.92 -23.01
N VAL A 22 15.40 5.96 -22.52
CA VAL A 22 15.15 6.53 -21.20
C VAL A 22 14.28 7.77 -21.35
N VAL A 23 13.17 7.81 -20.61
CA VAL A 23 12.27 8.97 -20.51
C VAL A 23 12.04 9.32 -19.04
N TYR A 24 11.80 10.59 -18.77
CA TYR A 24 11.54 11.12 -17.44
C TYR A 24 10.15 11.73 -17.38
N TYR A 25 9.34 11.27 -16.43
CA TYR A 25 8.01 11.78 -16.18
C TYR A 25 8.05 12.90 -15.15
N HIS A 26 7.37 14.00 -15.45
CA HIS A 26 7.18 15.14 -14.55
C HIS A 26 5.71 15.21 -14.20
N THR A 27 5.39 15.12 -12.91
CA THR A 27 4.01 15.02 -12.42
C THR A 27 3.52 16.33 -11.81
N ASP A 28 2.20 16.51 -11.79
CA ASP A 28 1.55 17.51 -10.94
C ASP A 28 1.49 17.06 -9.47
N ALA A 29 0.84 17.87 -8.63
CA ALA A 29 0.69 17.62 -7.20
C ALA A 29 -0.17 16.37 -6.88
N LEU A 30 -0.98 15.90 -7.83
CA LEU A 30 -1.81 14.70 -7.69
C LEU A 30 -1.11 13.45 -8.24
N GLY A 31 0.08 13.61 -8.83
CA GLY A 31 0.84 12.51 -9.43
C GLY A 31 0.55 12.29 -10.92
N SER A 32 -0.27 13.13 -11.56
CA SER A 32 -0.57 13.00 -13.00
C SER A 32 0.64 13.43 -13.85
N PRO A 33 1.12 12.64 -14.83
CA PRO A 33 2.18 13.07 -15.72
C PRO A 33 1.75 14.22 -16.63
N VAL A 34 2.37 15.40 -16.44
CA VAL A 34 2.06 16.64 -17.19
C VAL A 34 3.13 16.99 -18.22
N ALA A 35 4.33 16.42 -18.09
CA ALA A 35 5.36 16.48 -19.12
C ALA A 35 6.23 15.22 -19.13
N VAL A 36 6.75 14.87 -20.30
CA VAL A 36 7.76 13.82 -20.47
C VAL A 36 8.97 14.41 -21.18
N THR A 37 10.17 14.11 -20.68
CA THR A 37 11.43 14.53 -21.31
C THR A 37 12.31 13.34 -21.69
N ASP A 38 13.06 13.47 -22.78
CA ASP A 38 14.11 12.52 -23.16
C ASP A 38 15.39 12.68 -22.30
N ALA A 39 16.39 11.83 -22.54
CA ALA A 39 17.69 11.89 -21.88
C ALA A 39 18.47 13.20 -22.12
N ASN A 40 18.15 13.92 -23.20
CA ASN A 40 18.74 15.22 -23.54
C ASN A 40 17.95 16.39 -22.94
N ARG A 41 16.94 16.12 -22.10
CA ARG A 41 16.04 17.10 -21.46
C ARG A 41 15.12 17.83 -22.44
N ASN A 42 14.95 17.31 -23.65
CA ASN A 42 13.95 17.82 -24.57
C ASN A 42 12.57 17.36 -24.11
N VAL A 43 11.59 18.26 -24.14
CA VAL A 43 10.20 17.91 -23.86
C VAL A 43 9.63 17.18 -25.06
N ILE A 44 9.34 15.90 -24.88
CA ILE A 44 8.76 15.03 -25.92
C ILE A 44 7.24 14.92 -25.80
N GLU A 45 6.68 15.29 -24.65
CA GLU A 45 5.23 15.26 -24.42
C GLU A 45 4.80 16.31 -23.38
N ARG A 46 3.60 16.87 -23.56
CA ARG A 46 2.90 17.67 -22.54
C ARG A 46 1.43 17.28 -22.47
N THR A 47 0.94 17.09 -21.25
CA THR A 47 -0.46 16.73 -20.99
C THR A 47 -1.11 17.74 -20.08
N ARG A 48 -2.34 18.12 -20.42
CA ARG A 48 -3.22 18.95 -19.60
C ARG A 48 -4.46 18.13 -19.27
N TYR A 49 -4.73 17.98 -17.98
CA TYR A 49 -5.93 17.30 -17.49
C TYR A 49 -6.97 18.32 -17.06
N ALA A 50 -8.24 18.02 -17.31
CA ALA A 50 -9.37 18.64 -16.64
C ALA A 50 -9.35 18.27 -15.14
N PRO A 51 -10.13 18.96 -14.28
CA PRO A 51 -10.20 18.64 -12.86
C PRO A 51 -10.52 17.17 -12.57
N TYR A 52 -11.36 16.54 -13.41
CA TYR A 52 -11.78 15.14 -13.29
C TYR A 52 -10.97 14.16 -14.17
N GLY A 53 -9.87 14.61 -14.77
CA GLY A 53 -8.92 13.73 -15.45
C GLY A 53 -9.06 13.60 -16.97
N ASP A 54 -10.05 14.26 -17.58
CA ASP A 54 -10.17 14.33 -19.04
C ASP A 54 -8.92 14.97 -19.65
N THR A 55 -8.34 14.33 -20.67
CA THR A 55 -7.15 14.87 -21.35
C THR A 55 -7.56 15.91 -22.38
N LEU A 56 -7.07 17.15 -22.24
CA LEU A 56 -7.60 18.31 -22.97
C LEU A 56 -6.82 18.70 -24.23
N ASN A 57 -5.56 18.28 -24.35
CA ASN A 57 -4.64 18.86 -25.34
C ASN A 57 -3.94 17.82 -26.22
N ARG A 58 -4.33 16.54 -26.13
CA ARG A 58 -3.76 15.45 -26.92
C ARG A 58 -4.71 14.23 -26.92
N PRO A 59 -4.54 13.29 -27.87
CA PRO A 59 -5.19 11.98 -27.81
C PRO A 59 -4.80 11.21 -26.55
N LEU A 60 -5.67 10.29 -26.12
CA LEU A 60 -5.35 9.36 -25.05
C LEU A 60 -4.29 8.36 -25.49
N HIS A 61 -3.43 7.97 -24.56
CA HIS A 61 -2.43 6.94 -24.76
C HIS A 61 -2.53 5.92 -23.64
N GLU A 62 -2.27 4.66 -24.00
CA GLU A 62 -2.26 3.56 -23.04
C GLU A 62 -1.14 3.76 -22.01
N GLY A 63 -1.44 3.55 -20.73
CA GLY A 63 -0.45 3.59 -19.65
C GLY A 63 -0.68 4.70 -18.62
N PRO A 64 0.33 5.02 -17.78
CA PRO A 64 0.16 5.94 -16.66
C PRO A 64 -0.32 7.33 -17.09
N GLY A 65 -1.39 7.80 -16.45
CA GLY A 65 -2.06 9.07 -16.74
C GLY A 65 -2.54 9.76 -15.48
N TYR A 66 -3.80 10.20 -15.47
CA TYR A 66 -4.36 10.99 -14.38
C TYR A 66 -4.15 10.32 -13.01
N THR A 67 -3.66 11.11 -12.05
CA THR A 67 -3.30 10.71 -10.68
C THR A 67 -2.40 9.48 -10.55
N GLY A 68 -1.66 9.16 -11.62
CA GLY A 68 -0.74 8.02 -11.68
C GLY A 68 -1.38 6.69 -12.06
N HIS A 69 -2.69 6.66 -12.29
CA HIS A 69 -3.43 5.47 -12.68
C HIS A 69 -3.29 5.14 -14.17
N VAL A 70 -3.63 3.91 -14.54
CA VAL A 70 -3.51 3.46 -15.93
C VAL A 70 -4.69 3.95 -16.75
N THR A 71 -4.42 4.73 -17.78
CA THR A 71 -5.37 5.07 -18.84
C THR A 71 -5.49 3.90 -19.80
N ASP A 72 -6.72 3.43 -20.00
CA ASP A 72 -7.09 2.57 -21.12
C ASP A 72 -7.54 3.48 -22.28
N ALA A 73 -6.66 3.65 -23.27
CA ALA A 73 -6.93 4.55 -24.38
C ALA A 73 -7.98 4.01 -25.36
N THR A 74 -8.27 2.71 -25.29
CA THR A 74 -9.29 2.07 -26.15
C THR A 74 -10.68 2.42 -25.66
N THR A 75 -10.89 2.42 -24.34
CA THR A 75 -12.20 2.70 -23.72
C THR A 75 -12.35 4.15 -23.26
N GLY A 76 -11.25 4.87 -23.07
CA GLY A 76 -11.25 6.21 -22.47
C GLY A 76 -11.35 6.20 -20.95
N LEU A 77 -11.32 5.02 -20.34
CA LEU A 77 -11.47 4.85 -18.90
C LEU A 77 -10.10 4.84 -18.20
N ILE A 78 -10.15 5.08 -16.90
CA ILE A 78 -8.97 5.04 -16.03
C ILE A 78 -9.12 3.88 -15.06
N TYR A 79 -8.20 2.93 -15.14
CA TYR A 79 -8.13 1.80 -14.24
C TYR A 79 -7.46 2.24 -12.94
N MET A 80 -8.27 2.47 -11.90
CA MET A 80 -7.83 2.84 -10.56
C MET A 80 -7.74 1.60 -9.66
N GLN A 81 -7.13 0.54 -10.20
CA GLN A 81 -6.94 -0.77 -9.57
C GLN A 81 -8.24 -1.55 -9.27
N GLN A 82 -9.07 -1.08 -8.34
CA GLN A 82 -10.28 -1.82 -7.94
C GLN A 82 -11.49 -1.46 -8.80
N ARG A 83 -11.44 -0.32 -9.49
CA ARG A 83 -12.57 0.24 -10.24
C ARG A 83 -12.10 0.92 -11.51
N TYR A 84 -12.94 0.86 -12.53
CA TYR A 84 -12.83 1.74 -13.68
C TYR A 84 -13.53 3.06 -13.37
N TYR A 85 -12.82 4.15 -13.64
CA TYR A 85 -13.26 5.52 -13.51
C TYR A 85 -13.46 6.12 -14.88
N ASP A 86 -14.57 6.84 -15.07
CA ASP A 86 -14.87 7.59 -16.27
C ASP A 86 -14.51 9.07 -16.03
N PRO A 87 -13.44 9.59 -16.66
CA PRO A 87 -12.97 10.96 -16.47
C PRO A 87 -13.89 12.01 -17.10
N THR A 88 -14.72 11.61 -18.08
CA THR A 88 -15.67 12.49 -18.75
C THR A 88 -16.92 12.69 -17.90
N LEU A 89 -17.38 11.62 -17.23
CA LEU A 89 -18.51 11.69 -16.28
C LEU A 89 -18.08 12.17 -14.89
N GLY A 90 -16.82 11.98 -14.51
CA GLY A 90 -16.34 12.25 -13.16
C GLY A 90 -16.77 11.21 -12.12
N LEU A 91 -17.08 9.98 -12.56
CA LEU A 91 -17.68 8.93 -11.73
C LEU A 91 -16.99 7.57 -11.93
N PHE A 92 -17.02 6.73 -10.90
CA PHE A 92 -16.72 5.30 -11.04
C PHE A 92 -17.86 4.58 -11.75
N LEU A 93 -17.52 3.57 -12.57
CA LEU A 93 -18.51 2.75 -13.27
C LEU A 93 -19.09 1.62 -12.42
N SER A 94 -18.46 1.35 -11.27
CA SER A 94 -18.90 0.35 -10.31
C SER A 94 -19.13 0.99 -8.95
N VAL A 95 -20.16 0.50 -8.27
CA VAL A 95 -20.47 0.83 -6.88
C VAL A 95 -19.24 0.73 -6.00
N ASP A 96 -19.01 1.74 -5.16
CA ASP A 96 -18.05 1.69 -4.07
C ASP A 96 -18.37 0.52 -3.13
N PRO A 97 -17.43 -0.41 -2.90
CA PRO A 97 -17.62 -1.52 -1.96
C PRO A 97 -17.77 -1.05 -0.50
N VAL A 98 -17.35 0.19 -0.18
CA VAL A 98 -17.61 0.83 1.10
C VAL A 98 -19.10 1.16 1.21
N ALA A 99 -19.73 0.76 2.30
CA ALA A 99 -21.16 1.01 2.52
C ALA A 99 -21.44 2.49 2.83
N VAL A 100 -22.71 2.89 2.70
CA VAL A 100 -23.19 4.19 3.20
C VAL A 100 -23.03 4.22 4.72
N ASP A 101 -22.46 5.29 5.28
CA ASP A 101 -22.46 5.51 6.72
C ASP A 101 -23.75 6.24 7.12
N GLY A 102 -24.72 5.48 7.64
CA GLY A 102 -26.00 6.02 8.10
C GLY A 102 -25.93 6.93 9.32
N LYS A 103 -24.79 7.00 10.04
CA LYS A 103 -24.63 7.86 11.23
C LYS A 103 -24.12 9.26 10.88
N ILE A 104 -23.23 9.36 9.90
CA ILE A 104 -22.55 10.61 9.51
C ILE A 104 -23.05 11.12 8.14
N GLY A 105 -23.81 10.29 7.42
CA GLY A 105 -24.39 10.62 6.13
C GLY A 105 -23.38 10.71 4.99
N THR A 106 -22.26 10.00 5.10
CA THR A 106 -21.22 9.97 4.07
C THR A 106 -21.41 8.78 3.13
N ASN A 107 -20.90 8.91 1.90
CA ASN A 107 -20.90 7.85 0.90
C ASN A 107 -22.29 7.41 0.38
N PHE A 108 -23.31 8.29 0.46
CA PHE A 108 -24.60 8.05 -0.20
C PHE A 108 -24.47 7.97 -1.73
N ASN A 109 -23.60 8.79 -2.32
CA ASN A 109 -23.24 8.67 -3.73
C ASN A 109 -22.07 7.68 -3.88
N ARG A 110 -22.36 6.39 -4.05
CA ARG A 110 -21.31 5.34 -4.15
C ARG A 110 -20.56 5.31 -5.48
N TYR A 111 -20.75 6.31 -6.35
CA TYR A 111 -20.04 6.42 -7.62
C TYR A 111 -19.11 7.62 -7.68
N TRP A 112 -19.15 8.51 -6.66
CA TRP A 112 -18.34 9.71 -6.65
C TRP A 112 -16.84 9.42 -6.59
N TYR A 113 -16.06 10.25 -7.29
CA TYR A 113 -14.61 10.29 -7.14
C TYR A 113 -14.22 11.45 -6.22
N ALA A 114 -13.25 11.22 -5.34
CA ALA A 114 -12.59 12.27 -4.56
C ALA A 114 -13.54 13.18 -3.75
N ASN A 115 -14.69 12.66 -3.29
CA ASN A 115 -15.72 13.45 -2.60
C ASN A 115 -16.09 14.74 -3.36
N GLU A 116 -16.20 14.64 -4.69
CA GLU A 116 -16.53 15.74 -5.61
C GLU A 116 -15.52 16.92 -5.60
N ASN A 117 -14.32 16.70 -5.04
CA ASN A 117 -13.23 17.68 -5.04
C ASN A 117 -11.90 17.04 -5.49
N PRO A 118 -11.79 16.72 -6.80
CA PRO A 118 -10.64 16.01 -7.37
C PRO A 118 -9.36 16.86 -7.46
N TYR A 119 -9.46 18.17 -7.18
CA TYR A 119 -8.29 19.03 -7.05
C TYR A 119 -7.57 18.83 -5.70
N ARG A 120 -8.33 18.50 -4.66
CA ARG A 120 -7.82 18.35 -3.29
C ARG A 120 -7.63 16.90 -2.88
N PHE A 121 -8.43 15.99 -3.42
CA PHE A 121 -8.43 14.58 -3.05
C PHE A 121 -8.19 13.70 -4.28
N THR A 122 -7.49 12.60 -4.06
CA THR A 122 -7.36 11.50 -5.03
C THR A 122 -7.88 10.21 -4.40
N ASP A 123 -8.22 9.23 -5.23
CA ASP A 123 -8.45 7.85 -4.79
C ASP A 123 -7.25 7.00 -5.26
N PRO A 124 -6.20 6.81 -4.41
CA PRO A 124 -4.92 6.26 -4.85
C PRO A 124 -4.94 4.79 -5.27
N ASP A 125 -5.94 4.02 -4.83
CA ASP A 125 -6.03 2.56 -4.99
C ASP A 125 -7.47 2.02 -5.06
N GLY A 126 -8.47 2.90 -4.90
CA GLY A 126 -9.87 2.53 -4.86
C GLY A 126 -10.37 2.06 -3.50
N ARG A 127 -9.51 1.93 -2.46
CA ARG A 127 -9.83 1.39 -1.11
C ARG A 127 -8.71 1.67 -0.07
N ARG A 128 -9.07 2.17 1.12
CA ARG A 128 -8.18 3.01 1.97
C ARG A 128 -7.32 2.30 3.05
N ILE A 129 -6.00 2.20 2.86
CA ILE A 129 -5.03 2.54 3.94
C ILE A 129 -4.79 4.05 3.89
N VAL A 130 -5.00 4.74 4.99
CA VAL A 130 -4.93 6.20 5.09
C VAL A 130 -3.86 6.57 6.10
N VAL A 131 -2.88 7.35 5.69
CA VAL A 131 -1.91 7.90 6.63
C VAL A 131 -2.29 9.34 6.94
N ASN A 132 -2.62 9.63 8.20
CA ASN A 132 -3.01 10.94 8.66
C ASN A 132 -2.04 11.46 9.74
N GLY A 133 -1.56 12.69 9.56
CA GLY A 133 -0.56 13.32 10.42
C GLY A 133 0.21 14.40 9.69
N THR A 134 1.35 14.80 10.25
CA THR A 134 2.28 15.74 9.61
C THR A 134 2.87 15.16 8.32
N ASP A 135 3.38 15.99 7.42
CA ASP A 135 3.98 15.51 6.17
C ASP A 135 5.21 14.63 6.40
N ASP A 136 6.00 14.92 7.44
CA ASP A 136 7.13 14.08 7.87
C ASP A 136 6.65 12.70 8.34
N PHE A 137 5.61 12.67 9.19
CA PHE A 137 5.00 11.43 9.64
C PHE A 137 4.47 10.61 8.46
N LYS A 138 3.71 11.24 7.55
CA LYS A 138 3.16 10.56 6.37
C LYS A 138 4.25 9.90 5.55
N LYS A 139 5.33 10.64 5.27
CA LYS A 139 6.47 10.13 4.51
C LYS A 139 7.13 8.92 5.17
N LYS A 140 7.33 8.96 6.50
CA LYS A 140 7.92 7.85 7.26
C LYS A 140 7.02 6.62 7.28
N ALA A 141 5.75 6.80 7.65
CA ALA A 141 4.78 5.71 7.67
C ALA A 141 4.59 5.07 6.29
N GLN A 142 4.53 5.85 5.21
CA GLN A 142 4.49 5.32 3.83
C GLN A 142 5.77 4.55 3.47
N ALA A 143 6.95 5.05 3.88
CA ALA A 143 8.19 4.33 3.67
C ALA A 143 8.22 2.99 4.42
N ASP A 144 7.68 2.94 5.64
CA ASP A 144 7.58 1.72 6.44
C ASP A 144 6.57 0.72 5.86
N ILE A 145 5.41 1.18 5.37
CA ILE A 145 4.45 0.33 4.62
C ILE A 145 5.14 -0.27 3.39
N LYS A 146 5.86 0.54 2.62
CA LYS A 146 6.63 0.07 1.47
C LYS A 146 7.68 -0.95 1.88
N LYS A 147 8.38 -0.72 3.01
CA LYS A 147 9.39 -1.63 3.54
C LYS A 147 8.80 -2.98 3.94
N ILE A 148 7.61 -2.99 4.53
CA ILE A 148 6.84 -4.23 4.81
C ILE A 148 6.52 -4.95 3.49
N ALA A 149 6.06 -4.20 2.47
CA ALA A 149 5.67 -4.75 1.17
C ALA A 149 6.85 -5.20 0.27
N GLU A 150 8.11 -5.04 0.70
CA GLU A 150 9.26 -5.65 -0.01
C GLU A 150 9.27 -7.18 0.13
N GLY A 151 8.74 -7.70 1.25
CA GLY A 151 8.56 -9.15 1.47
C GLY A 151 7.30 -9.68 0.81
N ARG A 152 7.28 -10.97 0.43
CA ARG A 152 6.14 -11.58 -0.29
C ARG A 152 4.88 -11.60 0.58
N GLY A 153 5.01 -12.02 1.82
CA GLY A 153 3.96 -12.09 2.83
C GLY A 153 3.54 -10.69 3.29
N GLY A 154 4.51 -9.81 3.56
CA GLY A 154 4.22 -8.41 3.87
C GLY A 154 3.45 -7.70 2.76
N LYS A 155 3.81 -7.93 1.49
CA LYS A 155 3.07 -7.42 0.33
C LYS A 155 1.64 -7.93 0.30
N VAL A 156 1.42 -9.23 0.49
CA VAL A 156 0.07 -9.82 0.53
C VAL A 156 -0.77 -9.28 1.68
N LEU A 157 -0.17 -8.95 2.83
CA LEU A 157 -0.86 -8.31 3.94
C LEU A 157 -1.34 -6.90 3.55
N VAL A 158 -0.44 -6.08 3.01
CA VAL A 158 -0.75 -4.72 2.55
C VAL A 158 -1.82 -4.75 1.47
N GLU A 159 -1.66 -5.58 0.43
CA GLU A 159 -2.64 -5.73 -0.66
C GLU A 159 -4.02 -6.16 -0.14
N LYS A 160 -4.10 -7.00 0.90
CA LYS A 160 -5.38 -7.42 1.49
C LYS A 160 -6.07 -6.31 2.28
N LEU A 161 -5.28 -5.45 2.93
CA LEU A 161 -5.79 -4.30 3.68
C LEU A 161 -6.19 -3.18 2.72
N GLU A 162 -5.40 -2.92 1.68
CA GLU A 162 -5.79 -2.04 0.58
C GLU A 162 -7.03 -2.62 -0.11
N ALA A 163 -7.14 -3.93 -0.32
CA ALA A 163 -8.32 -4.52 -0.93
C ALA A 163 -9.56 -4.58 -0.01
N THR A 164 -9.56 -4.09 1.23
CA THR A 164 -10.75 -4.19 2.10
C THR A 164 -11.78 -3.08 1.87
N LYS A 165 -13.04 -3.39 2.17
CA LYS A 165 -14.17 -2.44 2.22
C LYS A 165 -14.14 -1.53 3.47
N ASN A 166 -13.22 -1.77 4.40
CA ASN A 166 -13.11 -1.06 5.68
C ASN A 166 -11.91 -0.09 5.63
N ILE A 167 -12.04 1.10 6.22
CA ILE A 167 -10.93 2.08 6.23
C ILE A 167 -9.91 1.71 7.31
N ILE A 168 -8.63 1.62 6.93
CA ILE A 168 -7.52 1.46 7.85
C ILE A 168 -6.80 2.81 7.98
N LEU A 169 -7.01 3.51 9.09
CA LEU A 169 -6.44 4.83 9.35
C LEU A 169 -5.18 4.70 10.23
N ILE A 170 -4.01 4.99 9.68
CA ILE A 170 -2.75 5.09 10.41
C ILE A 170 -2.57 6.54 10.86
N THR A 171 -2.47 6.76 12.17
CA THR A 171 -2.24 8.06 12.80
C THR A 171 -0.97 8.06 13.63
N GLN A 172 -0.37 9.23 13.80
CA GLN A 172 0.81 9.38 14.64
C GLN A 172 0.47 9.11 16.11
N ASP A 173 1.20 8.17 16.73
CA ASP A 173 1.22 8.05 18.18
C ASP A 173 1.87 9.32 18.76
N SER A 174 1.06 10.09 19.49
CA SER A 174 1.46 11.37 20.06
C SER A 174 2.06 11.22 21.47
N ASN A 175 1.77 10.10 22.13
CA ASN A 175 2.16 9.84 23.51
C ASN A 175 3.44 9.01 23.60
N HIS A 176 3.90 8.43 22.49
CA HIS A 176 5.00 7.46 22.44
C HIS A 176 4.78 6.31 23.43
N ASP A 177 3.51 5.98 23.70
CA ASP A 177 3.12 4.87 24.58
C ASP A 177 3.17 3.52 23.85
N GLY A 178 3.38 3.56 22.54
CA GLY A 178 3.64 2.42 21.70
C GLY A 178 2.66 2.34 20.54
N ASN A 179 2.94 1.42 19.62
CA ASN A 179 2.02 1.18 18.53
C ASN A 179 0.78 0.45 19.07
N SER A 180 -0.40 0.80 18.55
CA SER A 180 -1.65 0.15 18.94
C SER A 180 -2.69 0.20 17.83
N THR A 181 -3.64 -0.74 17.86
CA THR A 181 -4.73 -0.81 16.89
C THR A 181 -6.07 -0.90 17.58
N GLN A 182 -7.03 -0.10 17.12
CA GLN A 182 -8.40 -0.10 17.64
C GLN A 182 -9.41 -0.13 16.49
N ALA A 183 -10.54 -0.81 16.67
CA ALA A 183 -11.63 -0.77 15.69
C ALA A 183 -12.31 0.61 15.69
N SER A 184 -12.63 1.14 14.50
CA SER A 184 -13.15 2.52 14.36
C SER A 184 -14.63 2.71 14.75
N GLU A 185 -15.40 1.64 14.96
CA GLU A 185 -16.79 1.73 15.46
C GLU A 185 -17.03 0.78 16.65
N GLY A 186 -17.58 1.35 17.73
CA GLY A 186 -17.86 0.68 19.01
C GLY A 186 -18.81 -0.53 19.04
N PRO A 187 -19.68 -0.85 18.06
CA PRO A 187 -20.43 -2.11 18.07
C PRO A 187 -19.56 -3.35 17.78
N SER A 188 -18.28 -3.16 17.42
CA SER A 188 -17.30 -4.25 17.19
C SER A 188 -16.90 -5.03 18.45
N LEU A 189 -17.37 -4.60 19.63
CA LEU A 189 -17.06 -5.19 20.93
C LEU A 189 -17.61 -6.62 21.13
N ASN A 190 -18.52 -7.09 20.28
CA ASN A 190 -19.03 -8.47 20.30
C ASN A 190 -18.80 -9.15 18.95
N GLY A 191 -17.68 -9.87 18.82
CA GLY A 191 -17.40 -10.77 17.70
C GLY A 191 -16.22 -10.39 16.79
N GLY A 192 -15.42 -9.37 17.13
CA GLY A 192 -14.14 -9.11 16.45
C GLY A 192 -14.24 -8.52 15.05
N LEU A 193 -15.41 -8.01 14.65
CA LEU A 193 -15.67 -7.36 13.35
C LEU A 193 -15.78 -5.83 13.52
N GLY A 194 -14.84 -5.09 12.95
CA GLY A 194 -14.87 -3.62 12.87
C GLY A 194 -15.23 -3.13 11.46
N LYS A 195 -15.82 -1.94 11.33
CA LYS A 195 -16.03 -1.26 10.03
C LYS A 195 -14.79 -0.49 9.54
N GLY A 196 -13.64 -0.75 10.15
CA GLY A 196 -12.40 0.01 10.00
C GLY A 196 -11.48 -0.23 11.19
N SER A 197 -10.27 0.27 11.10
CA SER A 197 -9.33 0.27 12.22
C SER A 197 -8.50 1.55 12.22
N THR A 198 -8.23 2.08 13.41
CA THR A 198 -7.24 3.13 13.62
C THR A 198 -5.98 2.49 14.20
N VAL A 199 -4.87 2.65 13.50
CA VAL A 199 -3.52 2.22 13.92
C VAL A 199 -2.78 3.46 14.41
N SER A 200 -2.52 3.53 15.71
CA SER A 200 -1.58 4.47 16.30
C SER A 200 -0.15 3.97 16.05
N TYR A 201 0.67 4.78 15.42
CA TYR A 201 2.01 4.39 14.98
C TYR A 201 3.05 5.45 15.35
N ASP A 202 4.12 5.02 16.00
CA ASP A 202 5.34 5.81 16.19
C ASP A 202 6.45 5.31 15.23
N PRO A 203 6.80 6.07 14.16
CA PRO A 203 7.86 5.70 13.24
C PRO A 203 9.27 5.82 13.84
N GLU A 204 9.41 6.46 15.01
CA GLU A 204 10.68 6.56 15.73
C GLU A 204 10.83 5.47 16.79
N SER A 205 9.79 4.67 17.03
CA SER A 205 9.82 3.60 18.03
C SER A 205 10.77 2.48 17.61
N LYS A 206 11.85 2.34 18.37
CA LYS A 206 12.88 1.31 18.18
C LYS A 206 12.75 0.13 19.15
N VAL A 207 11.66 0.09 19.92
CA VAL A 207 11.47 -0.88 21.00
C VAL A 207 10.17 -1.66 20.85
N GLY A 208 10.20 -2.94 21.24
CA GLY A 208 9.05 -3.83 21.23
C GLY A 208 9.16 -4.91 22.31
N GLY A 209 8.43 -6.01 22.10
CA GLY A 209 8.64 -7.24 22.87
C GLY A 209 9.98 -7.89 22.54
N LYS A 210 10.44 -8.78 23.42
CA LYS A 210 11.74 -9.43 23.27
C LYS A 210 11.74 -10.40 22.10
N ASP A 211 12.74 -10.32 21.24
CA ASP A 211 12.98 -11.33 20.22
C ASP A 211 13.64 -12.60 20.81
N ALA A 212 13.94 -13.59 19.96
CA ALA A 212 14.58 -14.84 20.35
C ALA A 212 15.97 -14.67 20.99
N ASN A 213 16.60 -13.49 20.84
CA ASN A 213 17.87 -13.15 21.48
C ASN A 213 17.67 -12.35 22.79
N GLY A 214 16.43 -12.14 23.22
CA GLY A 214 16.09 -11.32 24.38
C GLY A 214 16.16 -9.82 24.11
N SER A 215 16.40 -9.38 22.87
CA SER A 215 16.49 -7.96 22.52
C SER A 215 15.10 -7.38 22.31
N ARG A 216 14.86 -6.21 22.90
CA ARG A 216 13.65 -5.41 22.62
C ARG A 216 13.84 -4.48 21.42
N VAL A 217 15.06 -4.36 20.90
CA VAL A 217 15.37 -3.45 19.79
C VAL A 217 14.79 -4.02 18.50
N ARG A 218 13.98 -3.22 17.81
CA ARG A 218 13.41 -3.58 16.50
C ARG A 218 13.30 -2.34 15.61
N PRO A 219 13.31 -2.51 14.28
CA PRO A 219 12.87 -1.46 13.37
C PRO A 219 11.39 -1.07 13.60
N ALA A 220 11.04 0.18 13.32
CA ALA A 220 9.69 0.70 13.52
C ALA A 220 8.65 -0.03 12.66
N TYR A 221 8.97 -0.28 11.38
CA TYR A 221 8.11 -1.03 10.45
C TYR A 221 7.71 -2.43 10.92
N VAL A 222 8.50 -3.07 11.79
CA VAL A 222 8.13 -4.37 12.37
C VAL A 222 6.93 -4.23 13.31
N GLY A 223 6.87 -3.15 14.08
CA GLY A 223 5.72 -2.85 14.92
C GLY A 223 4.54 -2.35 14.12
N LEU A 224 4.78 -1.62 13.02
CA LEU A 224 3.69 -1.29 12.11
C LEU A 224 3.06 -2.58 11.52
N ALA A 225 3.88 -3.55 11.11
CA ALA A 225 3.39 -4.84 10.62
C ALA A 225 2.57 -5.61 11.66
N HIS A 226 2.97 -5.54 12.93
CA HIS A 226 2.21 -6.10 14.05
C HIS A 226 0.81 -5.49 14.11
N GLU A 227 0.71 -4.15 14.12
CA GLU A 227 -0.56 -3.43 14.15
C GLU A 227 -1.44 -3.66 12.91
N LEU A 228 -0.83 -3.71 11.72
CA LEU A 228 -1.54 -4.08 10.49
C LEU A 228 -2.08 -5.51 10.57
N GLY A 229 -1.43 -6.40 11.33
CA GLY A 229 -1.93 -7.73 11.64
C GLY A 229 -3.22 -7.70 12.48
N HIS A 230 -3.28 -6.83 13.51
CA HIS A 230 -4.52 -6.58 14.26
C HIS A 230 -5.60 -6.00 13.37
N ALA A 231 -5.27 -4.98 12.57
CA ALA A 231 -6.21 -4.36 11.62
C ALA A 231 -6.79 -5.40 10.65
N ARG A 232 -5.95 -6.32 10.15
CA ARG A 232 -6.40 -7.41 9.27
C ARG A 232 -7.27 -8.41 10.00
N ALA A 233 -6.95 -8.76 11.24
CA ALA A 233 -7.76 -9.67 12.04
C ALA A 233 -9.15 -9.08 12.35
N ILE A 234 -9.22 -7.79 12.66
CA ILE A 234 -10.48 -7.05 12.84
C ILE A 234 -11.29 -7.04 11.53
N ASP A 235 -10.61 -6.81 10.41
CA ASP A 235 -11.23 -6.72 9.09
C ASP A 235 -11.93 -8.02 8.66
N ILE A 236 -11.37 -9.18 9.04
CA ILE A 236 -11.92 -10.50 8.70
C ILE A 236 -12.70 -11.16 9.84
N GLY A 237 -12.94 -10.46 10.95
CA GLY A 237 -13.71 -11.01 12.08
C GLY A 237 -12.99 -12.10 12.85
N ARG A 238 -11.66 -12.06 12.90
CA ARG A 238 -10.81 -13.03 13.63
C ARG A 238 -10.14 -12.43 14.85
N GLN A 239 -10.33 -11.14 15.13
CA GLN A 239 -9.74 -10.52 16.31
C GLN A 239 -10.34 -11.13 17.58
N SER A 240 -9.47 -11.57 18.49
CA SER A 240 -9.83 -11.95 19.85
C SER A 240 -9.45 -10.83 20.81
N TYR A 241 -10.18 -10.72 21.92
CA TYR A 241 -9.83 -9.85 23.05
C TYR A 241 -9.39 -10.67 24.27
N ASP A 242 -9.34 -12.00 24.14
CA ASP A 242 -8.86 -12.87 25.20
C ASP A 242 -7.35 -12.72 25.37
N MET A 243 -6.95 -12.21 26.53
CA MET A 243 -5.57 -12.04 26.96
C MET A 243 -4.97 -13.32 27.57
N GLY A 244 -5.72 -14.42 27.59
CA GLY A 244 -5.28 -15.70 28.14
C GLY A 244 -4.85 -15.60 29.61
N SER A 245 -3.98 -16.52 30.02
CA SER A 245 -3.56 -16.64 31.42
C SER A 245 -2.36 -15.75 31.81
N GLY A 246 -1.81 -14.94 30.88
CA GLY A 246 -0.64 -14.10 31.17
C GLY A 246 0.65 -14.87 31.49
N LYS A 247 0.73 -16.15 31.15
CA LYS A 247 1.86 -17.00 31.56
C LYS A 247 3.09 -16.68 30.70
N PRO A 248 4.29 -16.56 31.29
CA PRO A 248 5.53 -16.44 30.52
C PRO A 248 5.68 -17.54 29.46
N GLY A 249 6.25 -17.18 28.31
CA GLY A 249 6.42 -18.08 27.17
C GLY A 249 5.14 -18.32 26.35
N THR A 250 4.02 -17.67 26.69
CA THR A 250 2.75 -17.82 25.96
C THR A 250 2.39 -16.59 25.12
N THR A 251 1.55 -16.80 24.11
CA THR A 251 0.97 -15.75 23.28
C THR A 251 -0.54 -15.77 23.47
N PRO A 252 -1.17 -14.68 23.92
CA PRO A 252 -2.61 -14.63 24.11
C PRO A 252 -3.34 -14.71 22.76
N PRO A 253 -4.57 -15.25 22.70
CA PRO A 253 -5.34 -15.30 21.47
C PRO A 253 -5.49 -13.95 20.75
N SER A 254 -5.53 -12.85 21.50
CA SER A 254 -5.55 -11.49 20.95
C SER A 254 -4.32 -11.15 20.10
N GLU A 255 -3.17 -11.76 20.37
CA GLU A 255 -1.87 -11.41 19.77
C GLU A 255 -1.35 -12.44 18.76
N ILE A 256 -2.04 -13.57 18.59
CA ILE A 256 -1.56 -14.65 17.71
C ILE A 256 -1.43 -14.17 16.26
N HIS A 257 -2.43 -13.45 15.75
CA HIS A 257 -2.44 -12.99 14.35
C HIS A 257 -1.45 -11.85 14.11
N SER A 258 -1.38 -10.88 15.01
CA SER A 258 -0.44 -9.75 14.94
C SER A 258 1.00 -10.22 15.02
N MET A 259 1.33 -11.07 16.00
CA MET A 259 2.68 -11.65 16.14
C MET A 259 3.06 -12.55 14.96
N ALA A 260 2.11 -13.28 14.37
CA ALA A 260 2.39 -14.07 13.17
C ALA A 260 2.80 -13.16 11.99
N ASN A 261 2.10 -12.04 11.78
CA ASN A 261 2.45 -11.07 10.74
C ASN A 261 3.78 -10.35 11.05
N GLU A 262 4.01 -9.99 12.31
CA GLU A 262 5.28 -9.43 12.78
C GLU A 262 6.44 -10.39 12.47
N ASN A 263 6.31 -11.67 12.85
CA ASN A 263 7.35 -12.68 12.63
C ASN A 263 7.55 -13.02 11.16
N MET A 264 6.48 -13.00 10.36
CA MET A 264 6.58 -13.12 8.90
C MET A 264 7.46 -11.99 8.34
N VAL A 265 7.20 -10.73 8.69
CA VAL A 265 8.01 -9.59 8.23
C VAL A 265 9.44 -9.66 8.76
N ARG A 266 9.64 -10.07 10.02
CA ARG A 266 10.98 -10.30 10.59
C ARG A 266 11.76 -11.33 9.78
N GLN A 267 11.16 -12.49 9.49
CA GLN A 267 11.80 -13.55 8.69
C GLN A 267 12.16 -13.09 7.28
N GLU A 268 11.25 -12.38 6.60
CA GLU A 268 11.48 -11.84 5.26
C GLU A 268 12.61 -10.81 5.20
N GLN A 269 12.93 -10.17 6.34
CA GLN A 269 14.00 -9.18 6.47
C GLN A 269 15.22 -9.71 7.25
N ASN A 270 15.31 -11.03 7.48
CA ASN A 270 16.40 -11.67 8.22
C ASN A 270 16.60 -11.13 9.65
N LEU A 271 15.51 -10.79 10.33
CA LEU A 271 15.49 -10.35 11.72
C LEU A 271 15.12 -11.51 12.67
N PRO A 272 15.63 -11.53 13.91
CA PRO A 272 15.22 -12.49 14.92
C PRO A 272 13.71 -12.39 15.18
N VAL A 273 13.05 -13.56 15.24
CA VAL A 273 11.61 -13.67 15.52
C VAL A 273 11.31 -13.48 17.00
N ARG A 274 10.10 -13.04 17.31
CA ARG A 274 9.54 -12.98 18.67
C ARG A 274 8.89 -14.33 19.02
N PRO A 275 9.42 -15.10 19.99
CA PRO A 275 8.92 -16.44 20.29
C PRO A 275 7.58 -16.44 21.03
N SER A 276 7.35 -15.47 21.92
CA SER A 276 6.13 -15.36 22.73
C SER A 276 5.76 -13.90 22.99
N TYR A 277 4.50 -13.66 23.37
CA TYR A 277 4.06 -12.33 23.77
C TYR A 277 4.50 -12.01 25.20
N TYR A 278 4.19 -12.93 26.13
CA TYR A 278 4.62 -12.81 27.52
C TYR A 278 6.08 -13.26 27.62
N ASP A 279 6.94 -12.30 27.94
CA ASP A 279 8.36 -12.54 28.10
C ASP A 279 8.61 -13.42 29.34
N ASP A 280 9.62 -14.29 29.25
CA ASP A 280 10.16 -14.99 30.40
C ASP A 280 10.77 -13.96 31.34
N GLY A 281 10.10 -13.75 32.49
CA GLY A 281 10.52 -12.79 33.50
C GLY A 281 11.92 -13.14 34.01
N HIS A 282 12.84 -12.20 33.87
CA HIS A 282 14.10 -12.16 34.59
C HIS A 282 14.21 -10.78 35.24
#